data_AF-A0A9D9IBW7-F1
#
_entry.id   AF-A0A9D9IBW7-F1
#
_cell.length_a   1.000
_cell.length_b   1.000
_cell.length_c   1.000
_cell.angle_alpha   90.00
_cell.angle_beta   90.00
_cell.angle_gamma   90.00
#
_symmetry.space_group_name_H-M   'P 1'
#
loop_
_entity.id
_entity.type
_entity.pdbx_description
1 polymer ?
#
loop_
_entity_poly.entity_id
_entity_poly.type
_entity_poly.pdbx_seq_one_letter_code
_entity_poly.pdbx_strand_id
1 'polypeptide(L)'
;MADIIPYSIENTDEIAARLKRGEVGIFPCDTIYGLCGIADERIAERLYEIKRRPLSKSFITLMDKSSLRDNGLIVPDDIFSRWPAPFTAILQHENGTTVAVRCPSDPYLLRILPVSGPIYSTSVNFSGEKSLLTFDDILPVFMNSVDFIVNDPSVKGGMASTIIDATSNPYRIIREGAYK
;
A
#
# COMPACT_ATOMS: atom_id res chain seq x y z
N MET A 1 -4.25 17.25 13.65
CA MET A 1 -3.88 16.05 14.41
C MET A 1 -4.71 14.91 13.88
N ALA A 2 -4.11 13.73 13.72
CA ALA A 2 -4.75 12.55 13.18
C ALA A 2 -5.80 11.98 14.14
N ASP A 3 -6.92 11.52 13.59
CA ASP A 3 -7.88 10.70 14.31
C ASP A 3 -7.27 9.33 14.62
N ILE A 4 -7.38 8.86 15.87
CA ILE A 4 -6.92 7.53 16.27
C ILE A 4 -8.10 6.57 16.24
N ILE A 5 -8.04 5.60 15.33
CA ILE A 5 -9.13 4.65 15.08
C ILE A 5 -8.68 3.27 15.58
N PRO A 6 -9.41 2.59 16.48
CA PRO A 6 -9.06 1.23 16.87
C PRO A 6 -9.22 0.30 15.67
N TYR A 7 -8.28 -0.62 15.44
CA TYR A 7 -8.42 -1.63 14.40
C TYR A 7 -9.64 -2.52 14.68
N SER A 8 -10.59 -2.53 13.74
CA SER A 8 -11.71 -3.47 13.72
C SER A 8 -12.15 -3.70 12.29
N ILE A 9 -12.50 -4.94 11.96
CA ILE A 9 -13.13 -5.31 10.70
C ILE A 9 -14.46 -4.55 10.46
N GLU A 10 -15.10 -4.04 11.51
CA GLU A 10 -16.35 -3.28 11.41
C GLU A 10 -16.13 -1.83 10.93
N ASN A 11 -14.92 -1.29 11.06
CA ASN A 11 -14.63 0.10 10.67
C ASN A 11 -14.20 0.23 9.20
N THR A 12 -14.09 -0.87 8.45
CA THR A 12 -13.50 -0.86 7.09
C THR A 12 -14.26 0.06 6.13
N ASP A 13 -15.57 0.17 6.31
CA ASP A 13 -16.42 1.08 5.52
C ASP A 13 -16.12 2.55 5.84
N GLU A 14 -15.83 2.88 7.11
CA GLU A 14 -15.39 4.21 7.52
C GLU A 14 -14.05 4.55 6.85
N ILE A 15 -13.09 3.62 6.89
CA ILE A 15 -11.77 3.82 6.27
C ILE A 15 -11.89 4.00 4.76
N ALA A 16 -12.68 3.15 4.09
CA ALA A 16 -12.92 3.29 2.65
C ALA A 16 -13.56 4.65 2.31
N ALA A 17 -14.50 5.12 3.13
CA ALA A 17 -15.12 6.43 2.96
C ALA A 17 -14.12 7.59 3.18
N ARG A 18 -13.26 7.50 4.19
CA ARG A 18 -12.18 8.48 4.44
C ARG A 18 -11.22 8.56 3.25
N LEU A 19 -10.74 7.42 2.77
CA LEU A 19 -9.86 7.34 1.59
C LEU A 19 -10.52 7.98 0.36
N LYS A 20 -11.81 7.69 0.12
CA LYS A 20 -12.58 8.30 -0.98
C LYS A 20 -12.76 9.81 -0.87
N ARG A 21 -12.81 10.37 0.34
CA ARG A 21 -12.79 11.83 0.55
C ARG A 21 -11.43 12.45 0.29
N GLY A 22 -10.41 11.63 0.07
CA GLY A 22 -9.03 12.06 -0.11
C GLY A 22 -8.27 12.22 1.19
N GLU A 23 -8.71 11.60 2.27
CA GLU A 23 -7.93 11.53 3.50
C GLU A 23 -6.74 10.57 3.33
N VAL A 24 -5.59 10.95 3.90
CA VAL A 24 -4.37 10.13 3.96
C VAL A 24 -4.26 9.57 5.37
N GLY A 25 -4.03 8.27 5.49
CA GLY A 25 -3.93 7.63 6.79
C GLY A 25 -2.84 6.58 6.88
N ILE A 26 -2.55 6.17 8.10
CA ILE A 26 -1.62 5.07 8.38
C ILE A 26 -2.39 3.91 8.99
N PHE A 27 -2.29 2.73 8.40
CA PHE A 27 -3.02 1.56 8.90
C PHE A 27 -2.28 0.25 8.60
N PRO A 28 -2.55 -0.83 9.37
CA PRO A 28 -1.90 -2.11 9.15
C PRO A 28 -2.21 -2.67 7.76
N CYS A 29 -1.21 -3.23 7.12
CA CYS A 29 -1.36 -4.03 5.90
C CYS A 29 -0.88 -5.47 6.18
N ASP A 30 -1.03 -6.34 5.19
CA ASP A 30 -0.61 -7.75 5.19
C ASP A 30 0.90 -8.02 5.45
N THR A 31 1.73 -7.01 5.68
CA THR A 31 3.17 -7.17 5.99
C THR A 31 3.65 -6.23 7.08
N ILE A 32 3.45 -4.93 6.89
CA ILE A 32 3.82 -3.86 7.81
C ILE A 32 2.77 -2.76 7.72
N TYR A 33 2.80 -1.79 8.62
CA TYR A 33 2.01 -0.56 8.47
C TYR A 33 2.34 0.15 7.14
N GLY A 34 1.30 0.68 6.52
CA GLY A 34 1.40 1.50 5.31
C GLY A 34 0.96 2.93 5.56
N LEU A 35 1.69 3.90 5.00
CA LEU A 35 1.17 5.23 4.74
C LEU A 35 0.38 5.15 3.44
N CYS A 36 -0.91 5.44 3.52
CA CYS A 36 -1.88 5.06 2.51
C CYS A 36 -2.81 6.21 2.12
N GLY A 37 -3.24 6.20 0.87
CA GLY A 37 -4.23 7.14 0.33
C GLY A 37 -4.86 6.56 -0.94
N ILE A 38 -6.01 7.07 -1.35
CA ILE A 38 -6.62 6.63 -2.62
C ILE A 38 -5.65 6.88 -3.79
N ALA A 39 -5.64 5.97 -4.77
CA ALA A 39 -4.73 6.05 -5.91
C ALA A 39 -5.17 7.12 -6.92
N ASP A 40 -4.98 8.38 -6.58
CA ASP A 40 -5.18 9.55 -7.45
C ASP A 40 -3.99 10.52 -7.38
N GLU A 41 -3.85 11.38 -8.40
CA GLU A 41 -2.72 12.30 -8.54
C GLU A 41 -2.59 13.29 -7.36
N ARG A 42 -3.72 13.86 -6.91
CA ARG A 42 -3.76 14.80 -5.78
C ARG A 42 -3.27 14.15 -4.49
N ILE A 43 -3.62 12.89 -4.27
CA ILE A 43 -3.21 12.14 -3.08
C ILE A 43 -1.77 11.65 -3.20
N ALA A 44 -1.30 11.34 -4.41
CA ALA A 44 0.12 11.09 -4.64
C ALA A 44 0.97 12.29 -4.20
N GLU A 45 0.60 13.51 -4.56
CA GLU A 45 1.29 14.75 -4.14
C GLU A 45 1.39 14.85 -2.61
N ARG A 46 0.25 14.70 -1.91
CA ARG A 46 0.23 14.69 -0.43
C ARG A 46 1.14 13.61 0.15
N LEU A 47 1.13 12.40 -0.41
CA LEU A 47 1.99 11.30 0.04
C LEU A 47 3.47 11.61 -0.18
N TYR A 48 3.83 12.24 -1.30
CA TYR A 48 5.21 12.67 -1.57
C TYR A 48 5.69 13.70 -0.54
N GLU A 49 4.85 14.69 -0.21
CA GLU A 49 5.13 15.72 0.79
C GLU A 49 5.32 15.12 2.18
N ILE A 50 4.35 14.34 2.66
CA ILE A 50 4.38 13.69 3.98
C ILE A 50 5.62 12.82 4.11
N LYS A 51 5.94 12.04 3.07
CA LYS A 51 7.08 11.11 3.07
C LYS A 51 8.42 11.79 2.79
N ARG A 52 8.43 13.04 2.32
CA ARG A 52 9.62 13.71 1.77
C ARG A 52 10.29 12.86 0.68
N ARG A 53 9.48 12.25 -0.18
CA ARG A 53 9.90 11.28 -1.19
C ARG A 53 10.16 11.98 -2.53
N PRO A 54 11.25 11.66 -3.25
CA PRO A 54 11.45 12.19 -4.60
C PRO A 54 10.39 11.63 -5.56
N LEU A 55 9.89 12.48 -6.45
CA LEU A 55 8.87 12.13 -7.45
C LEU A 55 9.30 11.00 -8.41
N SER A 56 10.60 10.75 -8.55
CA SER A 56 11.15 9.66 -9.34
C SER A 56 10.87 8.27 -8.77
N LYS A 57 10.39 8.17 -7.52
CA LYS A 57 10.08 6.90 -6.88
C LYS A 57 8.58 6.72 -6.74
N SER A 58 7.97 5.88 -7.58
CA SER A 58 6.54 5.56 -7.50
C SER A 58 6.14 4.88 -6.19
N PHE A 59 4.86 4.96 -5.85
CA PHE A 59 4.25 4.19 -4.76
C PHE A 59 3.87 2.78 -5.20
N ILE A 60 3.61 1.90 -4.23
CA ILE A 60 2.98 0.60 -4.50
C ILE A 60 1.47 0.84 -4.56
N THR A 61 0.78 0.30 -5.54
CA THR A 61 -0.68 0.30 -5.60
C THR A 61 -1.21 -1.03 -5.06
N LEU A 62 -1.94 -0.96 -3.96
CA LEU A 62 -2.75 -2.07 -3.45
C LEU A 62 -4.01 -2.17 -4.31
N MET A 63 -4.29 -3.36 -4.84
CA MET A 63 -5.44 -3.62 -5.69
C MET A 63 -6.09 -4.95 -5.34
N ASP A 64 -7.39 -5.03 -5.60
CA ASP A 64 -8.07 -6.31 -5.65
C ASP A 64 -7.60 -7.10 -6.88
N LYS A 65 -7.38 -8.40 -6.73
CA LYS A 65 -6.90 -9.26 -7.82
C LYS A 65 -7.84 -9.25 -9.03
N SER A 66 -9.16 -9.15 -8.79
CA SER A 66 -10.16 -9.14 -9.85
C SER A 66 -10.17 -7.85 -10.67
N SER A 67 -9.68 -6.73 -10.12
CA SER A 67 -9.70 -5.43 -10.81
C SER A 67 -8.47 -5.15 -11.66
N LEU A 68 -7.44 -6.00 -11.61
CA LEU A 68 -6.15 -5.73 -12.27
C LEU A 68 -6.28 -5.46 -13.78
N ARG A 69 -6.98 -6.34 -14.49
CA ARG A 69 -7.13 -6.25 -15.95
C ARG A 69 -8.05 -5.10 -16.35
N ASP A 70 -9.10 -4.84 -15.57
CA ASP A 70 -10.00 -3.70 -15.76
C ASP A 70 -9.29 -2.35 -15.57
N ASN A 71 -8.15 -2.36 -14.85
CA ASN A 71 -7.25 -1.22 -14.70
C ASN A 71 -6.11 -1.22 -15.74
N GLY A 72 -6.25 -1.92 -16.87
CA GLY A 72 -5.30 -1.88 -17.99
C GLY A 72 -3.92 -2.48 -17.68
N LEU A 73 -3.81 -3.34 -16.65
CA LEU A 73 -2.56 -3.99 -16.29
C LEU A 73 -2.35 -5.28 -17.09
N ILE A 74 -1.16 -5.40 -17.69
CA ILE A 74 -0.71 -6.59 -18.37
C ILE A 74 -0.07 -7.51 -17.32
N VAL A 75 -0.83 -8.51 -16.86
CA VAL A 75 -0.42 -9.41 -15.78
C VAL A 75 -0.06 -10.79 -16.34
N PRO A 76 1.19 -11.27 -16.19
CA PRO A 76 1.54 -12.64 -16.52
C PRO A 76 0.73 -13.66 -15.69
N ASP A 77 0.32 -14.76 -16.30
CA ASP A 77 -0.55 -15.76 -15.64
C ASP A 77 0.09 -16.40 -14.40
N ASP A 78 1.42 -16.56 -14.41
CA ASP A 78 2.15 -17.14 -13.29
C ASP A 78 2.29 -16.15 -12.12
N ILE A 79 2.31 -14.84 -12.38
CA ILE A 79 2.19 -13.80 -11.35
C ILE A 79 0.75 -13.77 -10.81
N PHE A 80 -0.23 -13.74 -11.70
CA PHE A 80 -1.65 -13.70 -11.35
C PHE A 80 -2.04 -14.89 -10.47
N SER A 81 -1.60 -16.10 -10.80
CA SER A 81 -1.91 -17.32 -10.04
C SER A 81 -1.31 -17.37 -8.64
N ARG A 82 -0.18 -16.67 -8.41
CA ARG A 82 0.48 -16.62 -7.09
C ARG A 82 -0.13 -15.60 -6.14
N TRP A 83 -0.87 -14.62 -6.64
CA TRP A 83 -1.62 -13.69 -5.80
C TRP A 83 -2.95 -14.27 -5.32
N PRO A 84 -3.43 -13.93 -4.10
CA PRO A 84 -2.84 -12.93 -3.19
C PRO A 84 -1.66 -13.49 -2.37
N ALA A 85 -0.60 -12.69 -2.22
CA ALA A 85 0.66 -13.08 -1.58
C ALA A 85 1.48 -11.83 -1.20
N PRO A 86 2.44 -11.94 -0.25
CA PRO A 86 3.23 -10.80 0.22
C PRO A 86 4.37 -10.38 -0.74
N PHE A 87 4.08 -10.29 -2.04
CA PHE A 87 4.97 -9.72 -3.04
C PHE A 87 4.26 -8.66 -3.89
N THR A 88 5.07 -7.75 -4.41
CA THR A 88 4.70 -6.66 -5.31
C THR A 88 5.33 -6.93 -6.66
N ALA A 89 4.57 -6.85 -7.75
CA ALA A 89 5.11 -6.95 -9.11
C ALA A 89 5.06 -5.58 -9.80
N ILE A 90 6.16 -5.20 -10.43
CA ILE A 90 6.17 -4.10 -11.39
C ILE A 90 5.64 -4.67 -12.70
N LEU A 91 4.51 -4.13 -13.14
CA LEU A 91 3.77 -4.58 -14.32
C LEU A 91 3.75 -3.50 -15.38
N GLN A 92 3.63 -3.91 -16.64
CA GLN A 92 3.33 -3.01 -17.75
C GLN A 92 1.85 -2.62 -17.71
N HIS A 93 1.55 -1.37 -18.02
CA HIS A 93 0.21 -0.86 -18.26
C HIS A 93 0.02 -0.65 -19.77
N GLU A 94 -1.20 -0.82 -20.27
CA GLU A 94 -1.54 -0.69 -21.70
C GLU A 94 -1.17 0.67 -22.33
N ASN A 95 -0.99 1.70 -21.49
CA ASN A 95 -0.55 3.04 -21.90
C ASN A 95 0.99 3.18 -22.03
N GLY A 96 1.74 2.09 -21.88
CA GLY A 96 3.20 2.07 -21.96
C GLY A 96 3.94 2.49 -20.70
N THR A 97 3.24 2.74 -19.59
CA THR A 97 3.86 3.01 -18.28
C THR A 97 3.99 1.75 -17.45
N THR A 98 4.69 1.82 -16.31
CA THR A 98 4.79 0.72 -15.36
C THR A 98 4.21 1.07 -14.00
N VAL A 99 3.61 0.08 -13.34
CA VAL A 99 2.98 0.23 -12.03
C VAL A 99 3.44 -0.88 -11.11
N ALA A 100 3.86 -0.54 -9.89
CA ALA A 100 4.16 -1.52 -8.85
C ALA A 100 2.87 -1.91 -8.14
N VAL A 101 2.39 -3.13 -8.32
CA VAL A 101 1.10 -3.60 -7.83
C VAL A 101 1.25 -4.71 -6.81
N ARG A 102 0.39 -4.70 -5.79
CA ARG A 102 0.27 -5.77 -4.80
C ARG A 102 -1.20 -6.15 -4.62
N CYS A 103 -1.46 -7.45 -4.60
CA CYS A 103 -2.75 -8.02 -4.22
C CYS A 103 -2.63 -8.62 -2.80
N PRO A 104 -3.05 -7.89 -1.75
CA PRO A 104 -2.95 -8.36 -0.38
C PRO A 104 -3.95 -9.49 -0.07
N SER A 105 -3.61 -10.36 0.88
CA SER A 105 -4.52 -11.39 1.43
C SER A 105 -5.10 -11.02 2.79
N ASP A 106 -4.80 -9.81 3.28
CA ASP A 106 -5.23 -9.35 4.60
C ASP A 106 -6.75 -9.06 4.64
N PRO A 107 -7.50 -9.62 5.61
CA PRO A 107 -8.95 -9.45 5.66
C PRO A 107 -9.43 -7.99 5.75
N TYR A 108 -8.63 -7.11 6.35
CA TYR A 108 -8.97 -5.70 6.49
C TYR A 108 -8.88 -4.99 5.13
N LEU A 109 -7.76 -5.17 4.42
CA LEU A 109 -7.57 -4.68 3.05
C LEU A 109 -8.58 -5.27 2.06
N LEU A 110 -8.92 -6.56 2.19
CA LEU A 110 -9.90 -7.23 1.33
C LEU A 110 -11.32 -6.65 1.47
N ARG A 111 -11.64 -5.99 2.58
CA ARG A 111 -12.92 -5.27 2.75
C ARG A 111 -12.85 -3.83 2.27
N ILE A 112 -11.71 -3.17 2.42
CA ILE A 112 -11.53 -1.77 2.02
C ILE A 112 -11.45 -1.66 0.49
N LEU A 113 -10.59 -2.45 -0.17
CA LEU A 113 -10.26 -2.29 -1.59
C LEU A 113 -11.46 -2.36 -2.54
N PRO A 114 -12.43 -3.27 -2.38
CA PRO A 114 -13.62 -3.31 -3.25
C PRO A 114 -14.49 -2.05 -3.12
N VAL A 115 -14.48 -1.43 -1.94
CA VAL A 115 -15.26 -0.22 -1.67
C VAL A 115 -14.49 1.02 -2.09
N SER A 116 -13.23 1.18 -1.69
CA SER A 116 -12.42 2.37 -1.96
C SER A 116 -11.96 2.46 -3.42
N GLY A 117 -11.65 1.32 -4.04
CA GLY A 117 -10.79 1.25 -5.22
C GLY A 117 -9.31 1.15 -4.85
N PRO A 118 -8.40 1.26 -5.85
CA PRO A 118 -6.96 1.13 -5.63
C PRO A 118 -6.39 2.14 -4.63
N ILE A 119 -5.42 1.70 -3.82
CA ILE A 119 -4.81 2.50 -2.75
C ILE A 119 -3.31 2.61 -3.00
N TYR A 120 -2.76 3.81 -3.00
CA TYR A 120 -1.30 3.97 -2.88
C TYR A 120 -0.86 3.63 -1.47
N SER A 121 0.23 2.87 -1.38
CA SER A 121 0.83 2.44 -0.13
C SER A 121 2.36 2.52 -0.19
N THR A 122 2.94 2.87 0.94
CA THR A 122 4.39 2.91 1.14
C THR A 122 4.71 2.68 2.61
N SER A 123 5.95 2.29 2.91
CA SER A 123 6.38 2.10 4.30
C SER A 123 6.26 3.40 5.10
N VAL A 124 6.00 3.28 6.40
CA VAL A 124 5.86 4.44 7.29
C VAL A 124 7.23 4.91 7.75
N ASN A 125 7.77 5.92 7.06
CA ASN A 125 9.06 6.57 7.37
C ASN A 125 9.25 7.78 6.46
N PHE A 126 10.14 8.70 6.84
CA PHE A 126 10.68 9.65 5.87
C PHE A 126 11.61 8.94 4.88
N SER A 127 11.63 9.40 3.63
CA SER A 127 12.41 8.80 2.55
C SER A 127 13.89 8.67 2.92
N GLY A 128 14.41 7.43 2.91
CA GLY A 128 15.80 7.13 3.28
C GLY A 128 15.98 6.63 4.72
N GLU A 129 14.98 6.82 5.59
CA GLU A 129 15.03 6.34 6.97
C GLU A 129 14.48 4.91 7.12
N LYS A 130 14.70 4.32 8.30
CA LYS A 130 14.13 3.01 8.66
C LYS A 130 12.61 3.12 8.81
N SER A 131 11.90 2.09 8.35
CA SER A 131 10.46 1.97 8.55
C SER A 131 10.11 1.88 10.04
N LEU A 132 9.13 2.67 10.46
CA LEU A 132 8.43 2.53 11.73
C LEU A 132 7.41 1.40 11.57
N LEU A 133 7.41 0.47 12.52
CA LEU A 133 6.73 -0.82 12.36
C LEU A 133 5.58 -1.04 13.33
N THR A 134 5.50 -0.23 14.38
CA THR A 134 4.49 -0.34 15.44
C THR A 134 3.73 0.98 15.60
N PHE A 135 2.51 0.92 16.12
CA PHE A 135 1.72 2.12 16.40
C PHE A 135 2.46 3.10 17.32
N ASP A 136 3.10 2.60 18.37
CA ASP A 136 3.81 3.41 19.37
C ASP A 136 5.00 4.17 18.75
N ASP A 137 5.67 3.58 17.75
CA ASP A 137 6.75 4.25 17.02
C ASP A 137 6.20 5.29 16.01
N ILE A 138 5.07 4.96 15.38
CA ILE A 138 4.46 5.78 14.31
C ILE A 138 3.81 7.05 14.86
N LEU A 139 3.06 6.90 15.95
CA LEU A 139 2.23 7.95 16.53
C LEU A 139 2.99 9.28 16.78
N PRO A 140 4.12 9.31 17.50
CA PRO A 140 4.82 10.56 17.79
C PRO A 140 5.40 11.24 16.54
N VAL A 141 5.65 10.49 15.46
CA VAL A 141 6.26 11.02 14.23
C VAL A 141 5.20 11.54 13.26
N PHE A 142 4.08 10.83 13.09
CA PHE A 142 3.12 11.11 12.01
C PHE A 142 1.78 11.68 12.47
N MET A 143 1.48 11.78 13.78
CA MET A 143 0.21 12.32 14.30
C MET A 143 -0.17 13.69 13.71
N ASN A 144 0.80 14.51 13.32
CA ASN A 144 0.54 15.84 12.77
C ASN A 144 0.61 15.92 11.24
N SER A 145 0.88 14.80 10.56
CA SER A 145 1.11 14.76 9.12
C SER A 145 0.03 13.99 8.34
N VAL A 146 -0.82 13.23 9.03
CA VAL A 146 -1.88 12.42 8.41
C VAL A 146 -3.24 12.73 9.03
N ASP A 147 -4.30 12.33 8.34
CA ASP A 147 -5.68 12.58 8.74
C ASP A 147 -6.16 11.54 9.77
N PHE A 148 -5.69 10.29 9.67
CA PHE A 148 -6.01 9.24 10.63
C PHE A 148 -4.89 8.20 10.80
N ILE A 149 -4.86 7.52 11.95
CA ILE A 149 -4.00 6.38 12.23
C ILE A 149 -4.85 5.26 12.84
N VAL A 150 -4.82 4.08 12.23
CA VAL A 150 -5.46 2.88 12.77
C VAL A 150 -4.52 2.24 13.78
N ASN A 151 -4.95 2.10 15.03
CA ASN A 151 -4.20 1.42 16.08
C ASN A 151 -4.57 -0.07 16.11
N ASP A 152 -3.68 -0.90 15.58
CA ASP A 152 -3.67 -2.33 15.84
C ASP A 152 -2.51 -2.68 16.79
N PRO A 153 -2.79 -2.95 18.08
CA PRO A 153 -1.77 -3.30 19.06
C PRO A 153 -1.17 -4.69 18.84
N SER A 154 -1.78 -5.53 17.99
CA SER A 154 -1.27 -6.88 17.67
C SER A 154 -0.10 -6.86 16.70
N VAL A 155 0.05 -5.80 15.90
CA VAL A 155 1.14 -5.66 14.93
C VAL A 155 2.44 -5.29 15.67
N LYS A 156 3.38 -6.23 15.70
CA LYS A 156 4.71 -6.08 16.33
C LYS A 156 5.84 -5.85 15.31
N GLY A 157 5.49 -5.49 14.09
CA GLY A 157 6.38 -5.33 12.96
C GLY A 157 6.43 -6.53 12.03
N GLY A 158 7.34 -6.51 11.06
CA GLY A 158 7.40 -7.50 10.00
C GLY A 158 8.40 -7.15 8.90
N MET A 159 8.44 -7.97 7.86
CA MET A 159 9.22 -7.71 6.66
C MET A 159 8.33 -7.12 5.57
N ALA A 160 8.85 -6.14 4.83
CA ALA A 160 8.15 -5.60 3.67
C ALA A 160 7.99 -6.66 2.57
N SER A 161 7.10 -6.43 1.61
CA SER A 161 6.91 -7.34 0.47
C SER A 161 8.18 -7.53 -0.36
N THR A 162 8.32 -8.70 -0.96
CA THR A 162 9.31 -8.91 -2.04
C THR A 162 8.86 -8.09 -3.25
N ILE A 163 9.77 -7.40 -3.93
CA ILE A 163 9.47 -6.66 -5.16
C ILE A 163 10.13 -7.39 -6.32
N ILE A 164 9.32 -7.77 -7.30
CA ILE A 164 9.76 -8.35 -8.56
C ILE A 164 9.44 -7.39 -9.70
N ASP A 165 10.35 -7.28 -10.65
CA ASP A 165 10.11 -6.66 -11.94
C ASP A 165 9.61 -7.75 -12.90
N ALA A 166 8.34 -7.65 -13.27
CA ALA A 166 7.64 -8.57 -14.16
C ALA A 166 7.38 -7.94 -15.54
N THR A 167 8.11 -6.88 -15.89
CA THR A 167 8.01 -6.23 -17.20
C THR A 167 8.72 -7.01 -18.32
N SER A 168 9.57 -7.98 -17.96
CA SER A 168 10.28 -8.88 -18.88
C SER A 168 10.48 -10.27 -18.26
N ASN A 169 10.64 -11.31 -19.07
CA ASN A 169 10.98 -12.68 -18.63
C ASN A 169 12.44 -13.01 -19.05
N PRO A 170 13.36 -13.44 -18.15
CA PRO A 170 13.15 -13.76 -16.72
C PRO A 170 12.82 -12.55 -15.84
N TYR A 171 11.97 -12.78 -14.83
CA TYR A 171 11.66 -11.77 -13.81
C TYR A 171 12.90 -11.45 -12.98
N ARG A 172 13.02 -10.18 -12.58
CA ARG A 172 14.13 -9.72 -11.75
C ARG A 172 13.65 -9.39 -10.35
N ILE A 173 14.34 -9.89 -9.33
CA ILE A 173 14.10 -9.46 -7.95
C ILE A 173 14.73 -8.07 -7.76
N ILE A 174 13.90 -7.10 -7.41
CA ILE A 174 14.30 -5.71 -7.10
C ILE A 174 14.56 -5.56 -5.60
N ARG A 175 13.79 -6.27 -4.77
CA ARG A 175 13.96 -6.28 -3.31
C ARG A 175 13.51 -7.61 -2.75
N GLU A 176 14.34 -8.25 -1.93
CA GLU A 176 13.94 -9.39 -1.11
C GLU A 176 13.07 -8.94 0.07
N GLY A 177 12.04 -9.72 0.39
CA GLY A 177 11.07 -9.42 1.43
C GLY A 177 10.42 -10.66 2.00
N ALA A 178 9.18 -10.53 2.43
CA ALA A 178 8.45 -11.61 3.10
C ALA A 178 8.11 -12.82 2.18
N TYR A 179 8.11 -12.64 0.86
CA TYR A 179 7.86 -13.72 -0.09
C TYR A 179 9.19 -14.34 -0.56
N LYS A 180 9.31 -15.66 -0.41
CA LYS A 180 10.52 -16.43 -0.72
C LYS A 180 10.36 -17.24 -1.99
#